data_AF-A0AA90NFT6-F1
#
_entry.id   AF-A0AA90NFT6-F1
#
_cell.length_a   1.000
_cell.length_b   1.000
_cell.length_c   1.000
_cell.angle_alpha   90.00
_cell.angle_beta   90.00
_cell.angle_gamma   90.00
#
_symmetry.space_group_name_H-M   'P 1'
#
loop_
_entity.id
_entity.type
_entity.pdbx_description
1 polymer ?
#
loop_
_entity_poly.entity_id
_entity_poly.type
_entity_poly.pdbx_seq_one_letter_code
_entity_poly.pdbx_strand_id
1 'polypeptide(L)'
;MSLYCHLKQSNPHYAKVDELMALCDQLEQQTETSLTAHQTLVETLLNTLLTAAQTTPTNSGQESSFYQAWNRIAQHFDLLFTTEHSIDQLKQTILQLAVMGKLVPQDPNDEPASVLLEKIAAEKEQLIKDKKIKKQESLPPIG
;
A
#
# COMPACT_ATOMS: atom_id res chain seq x y z
N MET A 1 -3.82 -39.29 -32.96
CA MET A 1 -2.91 -38.36 -33.69
C MET A 1 -2.97 -38.50 -35.21
N SER A 2 -2.92 -39.70 -35.81
CA SER A 2 -2.92 -39.85 -37.28
C SER A 2 -4.21 -39.39 -37.99
N LEU A 3 -5.39 -39.68 -37.41
CA LEU A 3 -6.70 -39.31 -37.98
C LEU A 3 -7.02 -37.81 -37.90
N TYR A 4 -6.55 -37.13 -36.85
CA TYR A 4 -6.77 -35.68 -36.67
C TYR A 4 -5.95 -34.86 -37.69
N CYS A 5 -4.69 -35.25 -37.94
CA CYS A 5 -3.90 -34.68 -39.04
C CYS A 5 -4.55 -34.92 -40.41
N HIS A 6 -5.10 -36.11 -40.65
CA HIS A 6 -5.79 -36.42 -41.91
C HIS A 6 -7.05 -35.57 -42.12
N LEU A 7 -7.87 -35.36 -41.08
CA LEU A 7 -9.05 -34.48 -41.15
C LEU A 7 -8.69 -33.01 -41.36
N LYS A 8 -7.59 -32.54 -40.74
CA LYS A 8 -7.05 -31.19 -40.90
C LYS A 8 -6.49 -30.93 -42.30
N GLN A 9 -5.94 -31.96 -42.95
CA GLN A 9 -5.38 -31.88 -44.30
C GLN A 9 -6.45 -31.88 -45.40
N SER A 10 -7.61 -32.50 -45.15
CA SER A 10 -8.74 -32.52 -46.09
C SER A 10 -9.66 -31.29 -46.03
N ASN A 11 -9.61 -30.48 -44.96
CA ASN A 11 -10.64 -29.48 -44.70
C ASN A 11 -10.02 -28.14 -44.22
N PRO A 12 -9.92 -27.11 -45.09
CA PRO A 12 -9.29 -25.82 -44.76
C PRO A 12 -10.00 -25.05 -43.64
N HIS A 13 -11.25 -25.42 -43.33
CA HIS A 13 -12.00 -24.88 -42.19
C HIS A 13 -11.31 -25.15 -40.84
N TYR A 14 -10.69 -26.32 -40.64
CA TYR A 14 -10.02 -26.64 -39.37
C TYR A 14 -8.72 -25.84 -39.18
N ALA A 15 -8.01 -25.51 -40.26
CA ALA A 15 -6.83 -24.63 -40.18
C ALA A 15 -7.21 -23.22 -39.69
N LYS A 16 -8.38 -22.72 -40.10
CA LYS A 16 -8.88 -21.41 -39.66
C LYS A 16 -9.41 -21.44 -38.22
N VAL A 17 -9.94 -22.57 -37.76
CA VAL A 17 -10.30 -22.77 -36.35
C VAL A 17 -9.04 -22.79 -35.45
N ASP A 18 -7.96 -23.43 -35.90
CA ASP A 18 -6.70 -23.43 -35.15
C ASP A 18 -6.06 -22.03 -35.08
N GLU A 19 -6.13 -21.27 -36.18
CA GLU A 19 -5.69 -19.87 -36.20
C GLU A 19 -6.52 -19.01 -35.22
N LEU A 20 -7.84 -19.18 -35.20
CA LEU A 20 -8.71 -18.49 -34.25
C LEU A 20 -8.42 -18.89 -32.80
N MET A 21 -8.13 -20.17 -32.53
CA MET A 21 -7.76 -20.64 -31.19
C MET A 21 -6.45 -20.00 -30.74
N ALA A 22 -5.44 -19.93 -31.61
CA ALA A 22 -4.18 -19.26 -31.30
C ALA A 22 -4.35 -17.75 -31.04
N LEU A 23 -5.24 -17.08 -31.78
CA LEU A 23 -5.57 -15.67 -31.53
C LEU A 23 -6.30 -15.47 -30.19
N CYS A 24 -7.21 -16.39 -29.83
CA CYS A 24 -7.88 -16.37 -28.52
C CYS A 24 -6.86 -16.56 -27.38
N ASP A 25 -5.98 -17.55 -27.50
CA ASP A 25 -4.91 -17.80 -26.51
C ASP A 25 -4.02 -16.55 -26.33
N GLN A 26 -3.67 -15.88 -27.45
CA GLN A 26 -2.87 -14.67 -27.42
C GLN A 26 -3.60 -13.50 -26.75
N LEU A 27 -4.90 -13.30 -27.04
CA LEU A 27 -5.70 -12.26 -26.42
C LEU A 27 -5.86 -12.51 -24.92
N GLU A 28 -6.11 -13.76 -24.52
CA GLU A 28 -6.19 -14.15 -23.11
C GLU A 28 -4.88 -13.84 -22.39
N GLN A 29 -3.75 -14.25 -22.97
CA GLN A 29 -2.42 -13.94 -22.43
C GLN A 29 -2.15 -12.42 -22.34
N GLN A 30 -2.57 -11.64 -23.34
CA GLN A 30 -2.45 -10.19 -23.30
C GLN A 30 -3.29 -9.57 -22.17
N THR A 31 -4.51 -10.08 -21.95
CA THR A 31 -5.36 -9.59 -20.85
C THR A 31 -4.80 -9.94 -19.48
N GLU A 32 -4.27 -11.16 -19.29
CA GLU A 32 -3.67 -11.60 -18.03
C GLU A 32 -2.40 -10.80 -17.69
N THR A 33 -1.53 -10.59 -18.70
CA THR A 33 -0.32 -9.77 -18.52
C THR A 33 -0.66 -8.31 -18.22
N SER A 34 -1.67 -7.74 -18.90
CA SER A 34 -2.15 -6.40 -18.62
C SER A 34 -2.71 -6.27 -17.19
N LEU A 35 -3.48 -7.25 -16.73
CA LEU A 35 -4.04 -7.25 -15.37
C LEU A 35 -2.91 -7.35 -14.32
N THR A 36 -1.95 -8.24 -14.55
CA THR A 36 -0.81 -8.44 -13.64
C THR A 36 0.09 -7.19 -13.58
N ALA A 37 0.33 -6.56 -14.73
CA ALA A 37 1.08 -5.32 -14.80
C ALA A 37 0.36 -4.19 -14.04
N HIS A 38 -0.97 -4.09 -14.19
CA HIS A 38 -1.78 -3.14 -13.44
C HIS A 38 -1.70 -3.36 -11.94
N GLN A 39 -1.85 -4.60 -11.47
CA GLN A 39 -1.71 -4.96 -10.05
C GLN A 39 -0.35 -4.55 -9.49
N THR A 40 0.73 -4.93 -10.20
CA THR A 40 2.11 -4.59 -9.80
C THR A 40 2.31 -3.07 -9.74
N LEU A 41 1.76 -2.33 -10.70
CA LEU A 41 1.85 -0.87 -10.73
C LEU A 41 1.13 -0.25 -9.53
N VAL A 42 -0.08 -0.71 -9.21
CA VAL A 42 -0.83 -0.23 -8.03
C VAL A 42 -0.05 -0.49 -6.74
N GLU A 43 0.44 -1.73 -6.57
CA GLU A 43 1.21 -2.11 -5.38
C GLU A 43 2.49 -1.28 -5.23
N THR A 44 3.26 -1.10 -6.31
CA THR A 44 4.51 -0.33 -6.27
C THR A 44 4.27 1.15 -5.94
N LEU A 45 3.21 1.76 -6.49
CA LEU A 45 2.87 3.15 -6.18
C LEU A 45 2.43 3.32 -4.72
N LEU A 46 1.56 2.43 -4.22
CA LEU A 46 1.10 2.45 -2.83
C LEU A 46 2.26 2.18 -1.85
N ASN A 47 3.15 1.25 -2.17
CA ASN A 47 4.34 0.97 -1.37
C ASN A 47 5.32 2.15 -1.35
N THR A 48 5.46 2.86 -2.47
CA THR A 48 6.29 4.08 -2.53
C THR A 48 5.72 5.16 -1.61
N LEU A 49 4.41 5.33 -1.59
CA LEU A 49 3.72 6.26 -0.68
C LEU A 49 3.96 5.84 0.78
N LEU A 50 3.77 4.57 1.12
CA LEU A 50 3.97 4.06 2.48
C LEU A 50 5.41 4.25 2.96
N THR A 51 6.39 3.96 2.09
CA THR A 51 7.81 4.14 2.39
C THR A 51 8.14 5.61 2.61
N ALA A 52 7.61 6.51 1.78
CA ALA A 52 7.75 7.94 1.99
C ALA A 52 7.13 8.39 3.33
N ALA A 53 6.00 7.82 3.72
CA ALA A 53 5.33 8.11 5.00
C ALA A 53 6.12 7.61 6.23
N GLN A 54 6.91 6.54 6.10
CA GLN A 54 7.75 5.98 7.17
C GLN A 54 9.05 6.74 7.39
N THR A 55 9.53 7.51 6.40
CA THR A 55 10.75 8.29 6.60
C THR A 55 10.53 9.37 7.66
N THR A 56 11.22 9.22 8.79
CA THR A 56 11.16 10.11 9.94
C THR A 56 11.63 11.52 9.58
N PRO A 57 11.03 12.58 10.15
CA PRO A 57 11.35 13.96 9.82
C PRO A 57 12.70 14.31 10.45
N THR A 58 13.80 14.06 9.73
CA THR A 58 15.12 14.54 10.16
C THR A 58 15.62 15.70 9.31
N ASN A 59 15.01 15.99 8.15
CA ASN A 59 15.36 17.15 7.34
C ASN A 59 14.12 17.72 6.62
N SER A 60 13.99 19.04 6.63
CA SER A 60 12.89 19.89 6.12
C SER A 60 12.53 19.73 4.63
N GLY A 61 13.07 18.74 3.91
CA GLY A 61 12.74 18.43 2.52
C GLY A 61 11.87 17.18 2.29
N GLN A 62 11.70 16.32 3.31
CA GLN A 62 11.11 14.98 3.13
C GLN A 62 9.59 14.97 2.93
N GLU A 63 8.86 15.96 3.45
CA GLU A 63 7.42 16.11 3.21
C GLU A 63 7.10 16.18 1.70
N SER A 64 7.99 16.78 0.92
CA SER A 64 7.82 16.91 -0.54
C SER A 64 7.72 15.55 -1.26
N SER A 65 8.41 14.52 -0.78
CA SER A 65 8.40 13.19 -1.41
C SER A 65 7.04 12.50 -1.27
N PHE A 66 6.45 12.59 -0.07
CA PHE A 66 5.12 12.05 0.20
C PHE A 66 4.06 12.77 -0.63
N TYR A 67 4.06 14.11 -0.64
CA TYR A 67 3.11 14.88 -1.44
C TYR A 67 3.26 14.63 -2.94
N GLN A 68 4.49 14.43 -3.44
CA GLN A 68 4.72 14.06 -4.84
C GLN A 68 4.17 12.68 -5.16
N ALA A 69 4.39 11.69 -4.29
CA ALA A 69 3.85 10.34 -4.47
C ALA A 69 2.31 10.34 -4.43
N TRP A 70 1.72 11.06 -3.47
CA TRP A 70 0.28 11.25 -3.37
C TRP A 70 -0.30 11.94 -4.61
N ASN A 71 0.32 13.01 -5.08
CA ASN A 71 -0.16 13.76 -6.24
C ASN A 71 -0.17 12.89 -7.51
N ARG A 72 0.82 12.02 -7.70
CA ARG A 72 0.83 11.05 -8.83
C ARG A 72 -0.34 10.08 -8.75
N ILE A 73 -0.64 9.57 -7.56
CA ILE A 73 -1.77 8.64 -7.35
C ILE A 73 -3.10 9.38 -7.55
N ALA A 74 -3.25 10.59 -7.02
CA ALA A 74 -4.45 11.40 -7.15
C ALA A 74 -4.74 11.78 -8.61
N GLN A 75 -3.71 12.11 -9.40
CA GLN A 75 -3.86 12.42 -10.82
C GLN A 75 -4.34 11.25 -11.67
N HIS A 76 -4.04 10.02 -11.27
CA HIS A 76 -4.41 8.80 -12.00
C HIS A 76 -5.41 7.94 -11.23
N PHE A 77 -6.11 8.50 -10.24
CA PHE A 77 -6.97 7.76 -9.33
C PHE A 77 -8.04 6.94 -10.06
N ASP A 78 -8.74 7.57 -11.01
CA ASP A 78 -9.83 6.96 -11.78
C ASP A 78 -9.37 5.78 -12.65
N LEU A 79 -8.08 5.73 -13.00
CA LEU A 79 -7.50 4.65 -13.79
C LEU A 79 -6.96 3.54 -12.90
N LEU A 80 -6.30 3.90 -11.79
CA LEU A 80 -5.60 2.97 -10.90
C LEU A 80 -6.57 2.10 -10.09
N PHE A 81 -7.70 2.65 -9.66
CA PHE A 81 -8.62 2.00 -8.72
C PHE A 81 -9.93 1.54 -9.37
N THR A 82 -9.80 0.78 -10.45
CA THR A 82 -10.94 0.25 -11.24
C THR A 82 -11.28 -1.20 -10.93
N THR A 83 -10.40 -1.92 -10.23
CA THR A 83 -10.55 -3.34 -9.89
C THR A 83 -10.77 -3.52 -8.39
N GLU A 84 -11.48 -4.58 -8.01
CA GLU A 84 -11.71 -4.92 -6.60
C GLU A 84 -10.39 -5.04 -5.82
N HIS A 85 -9.40 -5.73 -6.39
CA HIS A 85 -8.07 -5.87 -5.80
C HIS A 85 -7.40 -4.51 -5.52
N SER A 86 -7.42 -3.59 -6.48
CA SER A 86 -6.83 -2.25 -6.32
C SER A 86 -7.54 -1.44 -5.22
N ILE A 87 -8.86 -1.60 -5.08
CA ILE A 87 -9.66 -0.93 -4.05
C ILE A 87 -9.29 -1.46 -2.65
N ASP A 88 -9.12 -2.77 -2.50
CA ASP A 88 -8.76 -3.36 -1.21
C ASP A 88 -7.33 -3.00 -0.80
N GLN A 89 -6.38 -2.97 -1.75
CA GLN A 89 -5.04 -2.44 -1.54
C GLN A 89 -5.08 -0.99 -1.03
N LEU A 90 -5.88 -0.12 -1.68
CA LEU A 90 -6.04 1.27 -1.25
C LEU A 90 -6.58 1.38 0.18
N LYS A 91 -7.62 0.61 0.52
CA LYS A 91 -8.19 0.61 1.89
C LYS A 91 -7.13 0.23 2.91
N GLN A 92 -6.34 -0.80 2.64
CA GLN A 92 -5.25 -1.22 3.52
C GLN A 92 -4.20 -0.13 3.69
N THR A 93 -3.80 0.52 2.60
CA THR A 93 -2.84 1.65 2.67
C THR A 93 -3.39 2.81 3.49
N ILE A 94 -4.66 3.20 3.30
CA ILE A 94 -5.29 4.27 4.09
C ILE A 94 -5.31 3.91 5.58
N LEU A 95 -5.65 2.68 5.93
CA LEU A 95 -5.62 2.22 7.31
C LEU A 95 -4.21 2.27 7.91
N GLN A 96 -3.18 1.90 7.14
CA GLN A 96 -1.80 2.01 7.60
C GLN A 96 -1.39 3.46 7.83
N LEU A 97 -1.75 4.38 6.92
CA LEU A 97 -1.50 5.81 7.10
C LEU A 97 -2.24 6.38 8.32
N ALA A 98 -3.44 5.87 8.62
CA ALA A 98 -4.20 6.22 9.83
C ALA A 98 -3.45 5.81 11.09
N VAL A 99 -3.00 4.56 11.15
CA VAL A 99 -2.23 4.02 12.27
C VAL A 99 -0.91 4.78 12.45
N MET A 100 -0.30 5.22 11.35
CA MET A 100 0.92 6.04 11.37
C MET A 100 0.68 7.51 11.77
N GLY A 101 -0.58 7.94 11.96
CA GLY A 101 -0.92 9.31 12.33
C GLY A 101 -0.70 10.35 11.22
N LYS A 102 -0.64 9.93 9.95
CA LYS A 102 -0.39 10.81 8.79
C LYS A 102 -1.68 11.34 8.12
N LEU A 103 -2.86 10.95 8.61
CA LEU A 103 -4.16 11.38 8.06
C LEU A 103 -4.66 12.72 8.60
N VAL A 104 -4.05 13.26 9.66
CA VAL A 104 -4.41 14.55 10.25
C VAL A 104 -3.15 15.42 10.26
N PRO A 105 -3.20 16.67 9.78
CA PRO A 105 -2.07 17.58 9.92
C PRO A 105 -1.75 17.75 11.41
N GLN A 106 -0.52 17.45 11.80
CA GLN A 106 -0.08 17.71 13.17
C GLN A 106 -0.03 19.21 13.42
N ASP A 107 -0.50 19.65 14.59
CA ASP A 107 -0.37 21.05 14.98
C ASP A 107 1.11 21.31 15.31
N PRO A 108 1.78 22.26 14.63
CA PRO A 108 3.16 22.61 14.95
C PRO A 108 3.35 23.18 16.36
N ASN A 109 2.25 23.53 17.06
CA ASN A 109 2.25 23.93 18.46
C ASN A 109 1.91 22.79 19.43
N ASP A 110 1.67 21.56 18.96
CA ASP A 110 1.41 20.44 19.85
C ASP A 110 2.61 20.21 20.76
N GLU A 111 2.35 20.06 22.07
CA GLU A 111 3.40 19.75 23.03
C GLU A 111 4.07 18.42 22.62
N PRO A 112 5.41 18.35 22.58
CA PRO A 112 6.08 17.11 22.23
C PRO A 112 5.72 16.05 23.27
N ALA A 113 5.51 14.81 22.82
CA ALA A 113 5.11 13.70 23.69
C ALA A 113 6.06 13.49 24.89
N SER A 114 7.32 13.94 24.79
CA SER A 114 8.28 13.97 25.89
C SER A 114 7.81 14.77 27.10
N VAL A 115 7.16 15.93 26.89
CA VAL A 115 6.63 16.78 27.97
C VAL A 115 5.48 16.08 28.68
N LEU A 116 4.62 15.38 27.93
CA LEU A 116 3.55 14.57 28.52
C LEU A 116 4.13 13.39 29.32
N LEU A 117 5.17 12.73 28.82
CA LEU A 117 5.86 11.64 29.52
C LEU A 117 6.53 12.10 30.81
N GLU A 118 7.15 13.28 30.81
CA GLU A 118 7.72 13.91 32.02
C GLU A 118 6.63 14.24 33.04
N LYS A 119 5.50 14.81 32.62
CA LYS A 119 4.32 15.08 33.48
C LYS A 119 3.79 13.77 34.09
N ILE A 120 3.67 12.70 33.30
CA ILE A 120 3.23 11.38 33.76
C ILE A 120 4.24 10.76 34.74
N ALA A 121 5.54 10.92 34.49
CA ALA A 121 6.59 10.43 35.40
C ALA A 121 6.52 11.15 36.75
N ALA A 122 6.39 12.47 36.74
CA ALA A 122 6.27 13.29 37.94
C ALA A 122 4.99 12.97 38.74
N GLU A 123 3.85 12.81 38.06
CA GLU A 123 2.57 12.45 38.69
C GLU A 123 2.60 11.03 39.25
N LYS A 124 3.21 10.07 38.53
CA LYS A 124 3.42 8.70 39.04
C LYS A 124 4.31 8.70 40.28
N GLU A 125 5.39 9.49 40.32
CA GLU A 125 6.24 9.61 41.52
C GLU A 125 5.47 10.16 42.72
N GLN A 126 4.61 11.16 42.52
CA GLN A 126 3.74 11.68 43.58
C GLN A 126 2.75 10.62 44.08
N LEU A 127 2.09 9.90 43.17
CA LEU A 127 1.12 8.85 43.54
C LEU A 127 1.78 7.61 44.19
N ILE A 128 3.04 7.32 43.87
CA ILE A 128 3.86 6.32 44.58
C ILE A 128 4.18 6.82 46.00
N LYS A 129 4.53 8.11 46.15
CA LYS A 129 4.78 8.75 47.45
C LYS A 129 3.52 8.76 48.33
N ASP A 130 2.36 8.94 47.71
CA ASP A 130 1.03 8.90 48.35
C ASP A 130 0.50 7.46 48.55
N LYS A 131 1.30 6.43 48.24
CA LYS A 131 1.01 4.98 48.39
C LYS A 131 -0.25 4.47 47.63
N LYS A 132 -0.73 5.20 46.64
CA LYS A 132 -1.92 4.81 45.85
C LYS A 132 -1.62 3.77 44.77
N ILE A 133 -0.35 3.64 44.35
CA ILE A 133 0.09 2.70 43.30
C ILE A 133 1.45 2.05 43.64
N LYS A 134 1.63 0.80 43.21
CA LYS A 134 2.91 0.06 43.32
C LYS A 134 3.89 0.52 42.23
N LYS A 135 5.17 0.64 42.58
CA LYS A 135 6.25 1.05 41.65
C LYS A 135 6.32 0.08 40.46
N GLN A 136 6.13 0.59 39.25
CA GLN A 136 6.21 -0.16 37.99
C GLN A 136 7.57 0.12 37.33
N GLU A 137 8.17 -0.88 36.66
CA GLU A 137 9.43 -0.72 35.92
C GLU A 137 9.30 0.33 34.80
N SER A 138 10.41 1.06 34.58
CA SER A 138 10.49 2.12 33.57
C SER A 138 10.19 1.58 32.19
N LEU A 139 9.37 2.33 31.43
CA LEU A 139 9.10 2.00 30.04
C LEU A 139 10.42 2.02 29.24
N PRO A 140 10.64 1.05 28.34
CA PRO A 140 11.83 1.04 27.50
C PRO A 140 11.88 2.30 26.62
N PRO A 141 13.09 2.79 26.28
CA PRO A 141 13.24 3.95 25.42
C PRO A 141 12.61 3.69 24.06
N ILE A 142 11.74 4.61 23.64
CA ILE A 142 11.15 4.61 22.30
C ILE A 142 12.20 5.28 21.40
N GLY A 143 12.89 4.47 20.59
CA GLY A 143 13.90 4.90 19.61
C GLY A 143 13.33 5.07 18.22
#